data_AF-A0A8H4U3C6-F1
#
_entry.id   AF-A0A8H4U3C6-F1
#
_cell.length_a   1.000
_cell.length_b   1.000
_cell.length_c   1.000
_cell.angle_alpha   90.00
_cell.angle_beta   90.00
_cell.angle_gamma   90.00
#
_symmetry.space_group_name_H-M   'P 1'
#
loop_
_entity.id
_entity.type
_entity.pdbx_description
1 polymer ?
#
loop_
_entity_poly.entity_id
_entity_poly.type
_entity_poly.pdbx_seq_one_letter_code
_entity_poly.pdbx_strand_id
1 'polypeptide(L)'
;MKEHIPFKYQPKFSTPLAITGWWDKELHAPICLELTKEASVFYQGVDNSIVNALFECDNKTGNYTFGSGENVISELAGAPSVLQETGLAITKLGDSEGYQLFYHDNKGLVSMLSSTDETDWQYNGPVSRHKAYGAAIAAVHTKSIDVSVVWPNDFANLLVARLNDDSKNKWSLESFPTSFYNSTVTNNSDPSRDFFLDSAGGQFSSFEGSDVSLSIATNTDSELSVFYIGQDAQLHGYSGFYDSWKQEKGPEAKKWPEADDEVGQLAVVSPPGSEEMWIYYTSQGEVVELHRDGGGIWKDAKMPSLTTATNVNPGSNSRGSDDSSGTDSSSIGEETESATDSSSAESLATGAKAGVGIGVGVGVLVLVTAAWFLLRKRRQKTANEVHQSQELQDSGKFELSDTAKFELSDTAKFELPDTVKYELPGDTSYRTS
;
A
#
# COMPACT_ATOMS: atom_id res chain seq x y z
N MET A 1 18.44 -21.20 17.51
CA MET A 1 18.35 -19.84 18.10
C MET A 1 17.23 -19.13 17.35
N LYS A 2 16.06 -18.95 17.95
CA LYS A 2 15.03 -18.05 17.39
C LYS A 2 15.48 -16.64 17.77
N GLU A 3 16.19 -15.96 16.88
CA GLU A 3 16.40 -14.53 17.03
C GLU A 3 15.03 -13.87 16.88
N HIS A 4 14.45 -13.49 18.02
CA HIS A 4 13.25 -12.68 18.02
C HIS A 4 13.64 -11.28 17.53
N ILE A 5 13.04 -10.82 16.43
CA ILE A 5 13.15 -9.42 16.00
C ILE A 5 12.63 -8.57 17.18
N PRO A 6 13.46 -7.69 17.77
CA PRO A 6 13.11 -6.97 18.99
C PRO A 6 12.23 -5.76 18.65
N PHE A 7 10.96 -6.00 18.30
CA PHE A 7 9.99 -4.92 18.09
C PHE A 7 9.82 -4.12 19.40
N LYS A 8 9.91 -2.79 19.30
CA LYS A 8 9.63 -1.87 20.41
C LYS A 8 8.16 -1.90 20.76
N TYR A 9 7.28 -1.96 19.76
CA TYR A 9 5.84 -2.15 19.95
C TYR A 9 5.47 -3.57 19.53
N GLN A 10 4.79 -4.33 20.38
CA GLN A 10 4.53 -5.73 20.05
C GLN A 10 3.44 -5.85 18.98
N PRO A 11 3.68 -6.56 17.86
CA PRO A 11 2.64 -6.87 16.89
C PRO A 11 1.56 -7.73 17.53
N LYS A 12 0.30 -7.44 17.18
CA LYS A 12 -0.83 -8.28 17.55
C LYS A 12 -0.74 -9.63 16.84
N PHE A 13 -1.18 -10.70 17.49
CA PHE A 13 -1.24 -12.02 16.86
C PHE A 13 -2.12 -11.96 15.61
N SER A 14 -1.63 -12.50 14.49
CA SER A 14 -2.29 -12.47 13.18
C SER A 14 -2.67 -11.06 12.70
N THR A 15 -1.94 -10.03 13.10
CA THR A 15 -2.10 -8.69 12.50
C THR A 15 -1.92 -8.77 10.98
N PRO A 16 -2.73 -8.05 10.18
CA PRO A 16 -2.38 -7.85 8.78
C PRO A 16 -1.05 -7.11 8.67
N LEU A 17 -0.40 -7.28 7.53
CA LEU A 17 0.81 -6.56 7.17
C LEU A 17 0.53 -5.76 5.90
N ALA A 18 0.92 -4.50 5.92
CA ALA A 18 0.99 -3.67 4.73
C ALA A 18 2.44 -3.24 4.53
N ILE A 19 2.98 -3.42 3.33
CA ILE A 19 4.42 -3.30 3.08
C ILE A 19 4.66 -2.44 1.84
N THR A 20 5.64 -1.54 1.93
CA THR A 20 6.15 -0.78 0.79
C THR A 20 7.66 -0.66 0.90
N GLY A 21 8.36 -0.60 -0.23
CA GLY A 21 9.82 -0.44 -0.28
C GLY A 21 10.25 0.62 -1.29
N TRP A 22 11.45 1.15 -1.09
CA TRP A 22 12.06 2.13 -1.99
C TRP A 22 13.57 2.03 -1.98
N TRP A 23 14.18 2.53 -3.05
CA TRP A 23 15.62 2.67 -3.17
C TRP A 23 16.00 4.10 -2.79
N ASP A 24 16.83 4.25 -1.77
CA ASP A 24 17.46 5.53 -1.44
C ASP A 24 18.85 5.59 -2.09
N LYS A 25 19.18 6.78 -2.61
CA LYS A 25 20.50 7.08 -3.16
C LYS A 25 21.29 7.77 -2.05
N GLU A 26 22.25 7.07 -1.47
CA GLU A 26 23.11 7.65 -0.45
C GLU A 26 23.87 8.86 -1.04
N LEU A 27 23.46 10.08 -0.68
CA LEU A 27 23.93 11.34 -1.29
C LEU A 27 25.38 11.72 -0.95
N HIS A 28 26.10 10.92 -0.15
CA HIS A 28 27.40 11.31 0.42
C HIS A 28 28.57 10.35 0.13
N ALA A 29 28.42 9.34 -0.72
CA ALA A 29 29.56 8.48 -1.11
C ALA A 29 30.30 9.07 -2.34
N PRO A 30 31.58 9.49 -2.22
CA PRO A 30 32.37 9.81 -3.38
C PRO A 30 32.83 8.48 -4.00
N ILE A 31 32.26 8.14 -5.16
CA ILE A 31 32.62 7.00 -6.03
C ILE A 31 31.95 5.68 -5.61
N CYS A 32 31.09 5.19 -6.51
CA CYS A 32 30.24 3.99 -6.45
C CYS A 32 28.97 4.14 -5.57
N LEU A 33 27.85 4.42 -6.24
CA LEU A 33 26.49 4.47 -5.69
C LEU A 33 26.09 3.13 -5.04
N GLU A 34 26.17 3.03 -3.72
CA GLU A 34 25.39 2.03 -2.97
C GLU A 34 23.96 2.57 -2.85
N LEU A 35 23.00 1.90 -3.48
CA LEU A 35 21.57 2.18 -3.28
C LEU A 35 21.15 1.51 -1.97
N THR A 36 20.81 2.25 -0.93
CA THR A 36 20.22 1.64 0.27
C THR A 36 18.80 1.21 -0.06
N LYS A 37 18.48 -0.04 0.30
CA LYS A 37 17.17 -0.62 0.06
C LYS A 37 16.38 -0.59 1.35
N GLU A 38 15.32 0.18 1.39
CA GLU A 38 14.50 0.35 2.60
C GLU A 38 13.09 -0.21 2.39
N ALA A 39 12.50 -0.68 3.47
CA ALA A 39 11.10 -1.09 3.51
C ALA A 39 10.43 -0.56 4.78
N SER A 40 9.20 -0.08 4.63
CA SER A 40 8.28 0.17 5.73
C SER A 40 7.31 -0.99 5.83
N VAL A 41 7.23 -1.59 7.01
CA VAL A 41 6.27 -2.63 7.35
C VAL A 41 5.31 -2.06 8.38
N PHE A 42 4.05 -1.98 7.98
CA PHE A 42 2.97 -1.49 8.81
C PHE A 42 2.18 -2.66 9.39
N TYR A 43 1.87 -2.57 10.67
CA TYR A 43 1.14 -3.60 11.39
C TYR A 43 0.35 -3.00 12.56
N GLN A 44 -0.60 -3.77 13.09
CA GLN A 44 -1.39 -3.41 14.27
C GLN A 44 -0.70 -3.90 15.54
N GLY A 45 -0.48 -3.00 16.49
CA GLY A 45 0.04 -3.31 17.82
C GLY A 45 -0.99 -3.98 18.73
N VAL A 46 -0.53 -4.60 19.83
CA VAL A 46 -1.41 -5.22 20.84
C VAL A 46 -2.40 -4.24 21.50
N ASP A 47 -2.08 -2.94 21.50
CA ASP A 47 -2.94 -1.84 21.95
C ASP A 47 -3.90 -1.32 20.85
N ASN A 48 -3.91 -2.00 19.70
CA ASN A 48 -4.63 -1.68 18.46
C ASN A 48 -4.06 -0.48 17.69
N SER A 49 -2.98 0.15 18.13
CA SER A 49 -2.34 1.24 17.38
C SER A 49 -1.75 0.74 16.05
N ILE A 50 -1.56 1.64 15.08
CA ILE A 50 -0.89 1.30 13.81
C ILE A 50 0.56 1.75 13.93
N VAL A 51 1.47 0.80 13.73
CA VAL A 51 2.91 0.97 13.88
C VAL A 51 3.57 0.85 12.51
N ASN A 52 4.52 1.73 12.22
CA ASN A 52 5.46 1.59 11.11
C ASN A 52 6.82 1.15 11.66
N ALA A 53 7.32 0.00 11.20
CA ALA A 53 8.68 -0.45 11.43
C ALA A 53 9.50 -0.36 10.14
N LEU A 54 10.69 0.26 10.25
CA LEU A 54 11.63 0.39 9.14
C LEU A 54 12.58 -0.82 9.09
N PHE A 55 12.80 -1.31 7.88
CA PHE A 55 13.73 -2.39 7.58
C PHE A 55 14.71 -1.94 6.51
N GLU A 56 15.96 -2.34 6.69
CA GLU A 56 17.05 -2.11 5.76
C GLU A 56 17.42 -3.44 5.12
N CYS A 57 17.55 -3.48 3.80
CA CYS A 57 17.96 -4.65 3.06
C CYS A 57 19.46 -4.61 2.79
N ASP A 58 20.13 -5.69 3.17
CA ASP A 58 21.51 -5.94 2.78
C ASP A 58 21.56 -6.31 1.30
N ASN A 59 22.12 -5.42 0.49
CA ASN A 59 22.25 -5.60 -0.96
C ASN A 59 23.05 -6.85 -1.38
N LYS A 60 23.91 -7.38 -0.52
CA LYS A 60 24.73 -8.56 -0.83
C LYS A 60 23.95 -9.85 -0.60
N THR A 61 23.14 -9.89 0.46
CA THR A 61 22.43 -11.10 0.86
C THR A 61 20.96 -11.11 0.44
N GLY A 62 20.39 -9.93 0.17
CA GLY A 62 18.95 -9.74 -0.04
C GLY A 62 18.12 -9.79 1.25
N ASN A 63 18.75 -10.01 2.41
CA ASN A 63 18.06 -10.12 3.68
C ASN A 63 17.68 -8.74 4.22
N TYR A 64 16.46 -8.63 4.75
CA TYR A 64 16.03 -7.45 5.50
C TYR A 64 16.38 -7.60 6.98
N THR A 65 17.00 -6.56 7.54
CA THR A 65 17.27 -6.42 8.96
C THR A 65 16.47 -5.26 9.53
N PHE A 66 16.08 -5.37 10.79
CA PHE A 66 15.37 -4.29 11.48
C PHE A 66 16.25 -3.03 11.51
N GLY A 67 15.72 -1.93 10.98
CA GLY A 67 16.37 -0.63 11.00
C GLY A 67 16.21 0.07 12.36
N SER A 68 16.58 1.34 12.42
CA SER A 68 16.54 2.10 13.69
C SER A 68 15.19 2.75 14.01
N GLY A 69 14.21 2.71 13.11
CA GLY A 69 12.97 3.48 13.21
C GLY A 69 11.73 2.63 13.45
N GLU A 70 11.02 2.91 14.55
CA GLU A 70 9.69 2.38 14.82
C GLU A 70 8.79 3.43 15.47
N ASN A 71 7.68 3.75 14.81
CA ASN A 71 6.78 4.84 15.19
C ASN A 71 5.32 4.40 15.19
N VAL A 72 4.56 4.88 16.19
CA VAL A 72 3.12 4.68 16.27
C VAL A 72 2.43 5.74 15.41
N ILE A 73 2.25 5.43 14.13
CA ILE A 73 1.78 6.41 13.14
C ILE A 73 0.33 6.85 13.37
N SER A 74 -0.51 6.01 13.98
CA SER A 74 -1.88 6.38 14.31
C SER A 74 -1.94 7.49 15.37
N GLU A 75 -0.98 7.49 16.31
CA GLU A 75 -0.86 8.54 17.32
C GLU A 75 -0.27 9.83 16.74
N LEU A 76 0.80 9.71 15.94
CA LEU A 76 1.40 10.85 15.24
C LEU A 76 0.38 11.57 14.35
N ALA A 77 -0.47 10.82 13.67
CA ALA A 77 -1.54 11.34 12.83
C ALA A 77 -2.68 12.02 13.58
N GLY A 78 -2.76 11.89 14.91
CA GLY A 78 -3.92 12.31 15.70
C GLY A 78 -5.21 11.57 15.27
N ALA A 79 -5.08 10.32 14.83
CA ALA A 79 -6.19 9.54 14.32
C ALA A 79 -7.18 9.14 15.43
N PRO A 80 -8.46 8.92 15.11
CA PRO A 80 -9.37 8.20 16.00
C PRO A 80 -8.83 6.82 16.38
N SER A 81 -9.37 6.22 17.44
CA SER A 81 -9.04 4.85 17.80
C SER A 81 -9.27 3.91 16.62
N VAL A 82 -8.33 2.97 16.44
CA VAL A 82 -8.37 1.94 15.40
C VAL A 82 -9.28 0.80 15.87
N LEU A 83 -9.99 0.15 14.94
CA LEU A 83 -10.82 -1.00 15.25
C LEU A 83 -9.97 -2.15 15.84
N GLN A 84 -10.55 -2.95 16.73
CA GLN A 84 -9.84 -4.07 17.34
C GLN A 84 -9.26 -5.03 16.31
N GLU A 85 -9.98 -5.28 15.22
CA GLU A 85 -9.50 -6.07 14.09
C GLU A 85 -9.68 -5.20 12.85
N THR A 86 -8.57 -4.76 12.29
CA THR A 86 -8.54 -3.93 11.09
C THR A 86 -7.78 -4.67 10.00
N GLY A 87 -8.17 -4.51 8.73
CA GLY A 87 -7.23 -4.64 7.62
C GLY A 87 -6.23 -3.50 7.55
N LEU A 88 -5.18 -3.71 6.77
CA LEU A 88 -4.19 -2.68 6.46
C LEU A 88 -3.85 -2.74 4.97
N ALA A 89 -3.81 -1.59 4.32
CA ALA A 89 -3.26 -1.44 2.98
C ALA A 89 -2.43 -0.16 2.90
N ILE A 90 -1.34 -0.17 2.14
CA ILE A 90 -0.44 0.97 1.97
C ILE A 90 -0.19 1.19 0.48
N THR A 91 -0.06 2.44 0.08
CA THR A 91 0.44 2.81 -1.24
C THR A 91 1.48 3.92 -1.14
N LYS A 92 2.55 3.83 -1.93
CA LYS A 92 3.56 4.88 -2.12
C LYS A 92 3.26 5.59 -3.44
N LEU A 93 3.07 6.90 -3.39
CA LEU A 93 2.59 7.70 -4.52
C LEU A 93 3.69 8.28 -5.42
N GLY A 94 4.94 8.10 -5.02
CA GLY A 94 6.10 8.71 -5.66
C GLY A 94 7.13 9.11 -4.62
N ASP A 95 8.12 9.91 -5.01
CA ASP A 95 9.16 10.36 -4.08
C ASP A 95 8.66 11.58 -3.28
N SER A 96 7.98 12.53 -3.91
CA SER A 96 7.45 13.73 -3.23
C SER A 96 6.01 13.59 -2.71
N GLU A 97 5.27 12.62 -3.24
CA GLU A 97 3.83 12.46 -3.03
C GLU A 97 3.52 11.62 -1.79
N GLY A 98 4.52 10.91 -1.27
CA GLY A 98 4.47 10.23 0.03
C GLY A 98 3.63 8.95 0.07
N TYR A 99 3.00 8.72 1.22
CA TYR A 99 2.32 7.49 1.58
C TYR A 99 0.84 7.72 1.85
N GLN A 100 0.00 6.74 1.49
CA GLN A 100 -1.38 6.64 1.96
C GLN A 100 -1.64 5.25 2.54
N LEU A 101 -2.04 5.20 3.81
CA LEU A 101 -2.36 3.99 4.55
C LEU A 101 -3.85 3.94 4.86
N PHE A 102 -4.46 2.78 4.63
CA PHE A 102 -5.87 2.52 4.83
C PHE A 102 -6.09 1.51 5.95
N TYR A 103 -7.08 1.78 6.80
CA TYR A 103 -7.42 0.98 7.98
C TYR A 103 -8.89 1.19 8.37
N HIS A 104 -9.40 0.41 9.31
CA HIS A 104 -10.72 0.59 9.91
C HIS A 104 -10.63 1.41 11.19
N ASP A 105 -11.36 2.53 11.24
CA ASP A 105 -11.53 3.28 12.47
C ASP A 105 -12.46 2.55 13.47
N ASN A 106 -12.60 3.09 14.69
CA ASN A 106 -13.46 2.52 15.72
C ASN A 106 -14.96 2.44 15.38
N LYS A 107 -15.40 3.05 14.27
CA LYS A 107 -16.76 2.93 13.74
C LYS A 107 -16.86 1.84 12.66
N GLY A 108 -15.74 1.23 12.27
CA GLY A 108 -15.63 0.27 11.19
C GLY A 108 -15.66 0.92 9.80
N LEU A 109 -15.34 2.22 9.70
CA LEU A 109 -15.20 2.90 8.42
C LEU A 109 -13.77 2.74 7.91
N VAL A 110 -13.61 2.46 6.61
CA VAL A 110 -12.31 2.53 5.96
C VAL A 110 -11.84 3.99 5.96
N SER A 111 -10.75 4.26 6.65
CA SER A 111 -10.15 5.57 6.89
C SER A 111 -8.72 5.63 6.38
N MET A 112 -8.24 6.85 6.15
CA MET A 112 -6.92 7.10 5.55
C MET A 112 -6.01 7.89 6.49
N LEU A 113 -4.76 7.43 6.61
CA LEU A 113 -3.63 8.23 7.06
C LEU A 113 -2.75 8.56 5.85
N SER A 114 -2.13 9.73 5.83
CA SER A 114 -1.12 10.05 4.82
C SER A 114 0.08 10.76 5.42
N SER A 115 1.22 10.69 4.73
CA SER A 115 2.45 11.44 5.05
C SER A 115 3.14 11.79 3.75
N THR A 116 3.88 12.90 3.71
CA THR A 116 4.75 13.30 2.59
C THR A 116 6.14 13.64 3.09
N ASP A 117 7.09 13.90 2.20
CA ASP A 117 8.43 14.36 2.60
C ASP A 117 8.41 15.68 3.39
N GLU A 118 7.35 16.49 3.21
CA GLU A 118 7.17 17.77 3.88
C GLU A 118 6.26 17.68 5.12
N THR A 119 5.48 16.61 5.25
CA THR A 119 4.44 16.49 6.28
C THR A 119 4.54 15.17 7.02
N ASP A 120 4.55 15.27 8.35
CA ASP A 120 4.38 14.09 9.21
C ASP A 120 3.01 13.44 8.95
N TRP A 121 2.80 12.25 9.51
CA TRP A 121 1.54 11.54 9.41
C TRP A 121 0.36 12.42 9.83
N GLN A 122 -0.71 12.36 9.05
CA GLN A 122 -1.94 13.10 9.25
C GLN A 122 -3.15 12.19 9.00
N TYR A 123 -4.22 12.44 9.74
CA TYR A 123 -5.50 11.77 9.55
C TYR A 123 -6.35 12.51 8.52
N ASN A 124 -6.75 11.81 7.45
CA ASN A 124 -7.47 12.40 6.32
C ASN A 124 -8.96 12.04 6.28
N GLY A 125 -9.47 11.35 7.31
CA GLY A 125 -10.88 10.99 7.40
C GLY A 125 -11.23 9.66 6.72
N PRO A 126 -12.54 9.32 6.74
CA PRO A 126 -13.06 8.12 6.09
C PRO A 126 -13.09 8.26 4.56
N VAL A 127 -12.70 7.18 3.87
CA VAL A 127 -12.85 6.98 2.42
C VAL A 127 -14.32 6.77 2.04
N SER A 128 -15.12 6.20 2.96
CA SER A 128 -16.56 6.04 2.82
C SER A 128 -17.27 6.18 4.17
N ARG A 129 -18.50 6.70 4.14
CA ARG A 129 -19.39 6.73 5.32
C ARG A 129 -20.11 5.39 5.53
N HIS A 130 -20.00 4.46 4.59
CA HIS A 130 -20.54 3.11 4.70
C HIS A 130 -19.54 2.22 5.43
N LYS A 131 -20.05 1.44 6.40
CA LYS A 131 -19.23 0.53 7.20
C LYS A 131 -18.76 -0.63 6.33
N ALA A 132 -17.50 -1.03 6.48
CA ALA A 132 -17.01 -2.25 5.84
C ALA A 132 -17.68 -3.49 6.46
N TYR A 133 -17.94 -4.49 5.63
CA TYR A 133 -18.54 -5.75 6.08
C TYR A 133 -17.52 -6.70 6.72
N GLY A 134 -16.32 -6.76 6.16
CA GLY A 134 -15.20 -7.58 6.64
C GLY A 134 -13.93 -6.76 6.84
N ALA A 135 -12.87 -7.41 7.33
CA ALA A 135 -11.61 -6.75 7.64
C ALA A 135 -10.70 -6.54 6.42
N ALA A 136 -10.99 -7.15 5.27
CA ALA A 136 -10.12 -7.06 4.10
C ALA A 136 -10.05 -5.64 3.52
N ILE A 137 -8.84 -5.13 3.29
CA ILE A 137 -8.60 -3.89 2.53
C ILE A 137 -7.43 -4.16 1.59
N ALA A 138 -7.57 -3.78 0.33
CA ALA A 138 -6.44 -3.70 -0.59
C ALA A 138 -6.42 -2.34 -1.30
N ALA A 139 -5.24 -1.82 -1.58
CA ALA A 139 -5.07 -0.53 -2.24
C ALA A 139 -3.94 -0.57 -3.27
N VAL A 140 -4.06 0.23 -4.33
CA VAL A 140 -3.03 0.37 -5.37
C VAL A 140 -2.93 1.81 -5.85
N HIS A 141 -1.71 2.25 -6.10
CA HIS A 141 -1.40 3.48 -6.85
C HIS A 141 -1.66 3.25 -8.33
N THR A 142 -2.56 4.00 -8.93
CA THR A 142 -2.89 3.83 -10.35
C THR A 142 -2.07 4.76 -11.23
N LYS A 143 -2.08 6.07 -10.95
CA LYS A 143 -1.37 7.07 -11.75
C LYS A 143 -1.22 8.39 -10.99
N SER A 144 -0.08 9.07 -11.10
CA SER A 144 0.13 10.39 -10.45
C SER A 144 -0.09 10.33 -8.94
N ILE A 145 -1.21 10.83 -8.41
CA ILE A 145 -1.63 10.67 -7.02
C ILE A 145 -2.93 9.86 -6.86
N ASP A 146 -3.41 9.28 -7.97
CA ASP A 146 -4.64 8.50 -8.01
C ASP A 146 -4.44 7.18 -7.30
N VAL A 147 -5.40 6.86 -6.43
CA VAL A 147 -5.39 5.65 -5.61
C VAL A 147 -6.73 4.98 -5.71
N SER A 148 -6.69 3.66 -5.85
CA SER A 148 -7.89 2.82 -5.75
C SER A 148 -7.80 1.95 -4.51
N VAL A 149 -8.92 1.81 -3.80
CA VAL A 149 -9.04 1.01 -2.57
C VAL A 149 -10.25 0.11 -2.72
N VAL A 150 -10.13 -1.16 -2.33
CA VAL A 150 -11.21 -2.16 -2.37
C VAL A 150 -11.39 -2.83 -1.02
N TRP A 151 -12.64 -3.09 -0.65
CA TRP A 151 -13.01 -3.82 0.57
C TRP A 151 -14.41 -4.47 0.43
N PRO A 152 -14.80 -5.40 1.31
CA PRO A 152 -16.14 -6.01 1.30
C PRO A 152 -17.25 -5.01 1.65
N ASN A 153 -18.20 -4.84 0.74
CA ASN A 153 -19.41 -4.04 0.96
C ASN A 153 -20.46 -4.84 1.77
N ASP A 154 -20.63 -6.11 1.41
CA ASP A 154 -21.50 -7.07 2.08
C ASP A 154 -20.96 -8.49 1.85
N PHE A 155 -21.77 -9.52 2.12
CA PHE A 155 -21.38 -10.91 1.97
C PHE A 155 -21.12 -11.33 0.50
N ALA A 156 -21.59 -10.58 -0.49
CA ALA A 156 -21.55 -10.93 -1.91
C ALA A 156 -20.99 -9.84 -2.84
N ASN A 157 -20.69 -8.64 -2.32
CA ASN A 157 -20.24 -7.51 -3.11
C ASN A 157 -19.03 -6.83 -2.49
N LEU A 158 -18.17 -6.30 -3.35
CA LEU A 158 -17.06 -5.43 -3.01
C LEU A 158 -17.43 -3.98 -3.27
N LEU A 159 -16.81 -3.09 -2.51
CA LEU A 159 -16.83 -1.64 -2.69
C LEU A 159 -15.47 -1.23 -3.24
N VAL A 160 -15.46 -0.39 -4.29
CA VAL A 160 -14.24 0.18 -4.85
C VAL A 160 -14.32 1.69 -4.74
N ALA A 161 -13.32 2.27 -4.10
CA ALA A 161 -13.13 3.71 -4.03
C ALA A 161 -12.00 4.14 -4.94
N ARG A 162 -12.21 5.21 -5.71
CA ARG A 162 -11.17 5.83 -6.53
C ARG A 162 -11.01 7.29 -6.16
N LEU A 163 -9.77 7.67 -5.89
CA LEU A 163 -9.35 9.05 -5.79
C LEU A 163 -8.73 9.46 -7.12
N ASN A 164 -9.19 10.59 -7.67
CA ASN A 164 -8.61 11.19 -8.86
C ASN A 164 -8.02 12.57 -8.50
N ASP A 165 -6.83 12.90 -8.99
CA ASP A 165 -6.11 14.17 -8.75
C ASP A 165 -7.01 15.42 -8.94
N ASP A 166 -7.88 15.40 -9.96
CA ASP A 166 -8.79 16.52 -10.27
C ASP A 166 -9.87 16.75 -9.20
N SER A 167 -10.09 15.79 -8.31
CA SER A 167 -11.26 15.71 -7.45
C SER A 167 -11.12 16.41 -6.09
N LYS A 168 -9.95 17.01 -5.78
CA LYS A 168 -9.66 17.67 -4.49
C LYS A 168 -10.02 16.80 -3.27
N ASN A 169 -9.49 15.58 -3.20
CA ASN A 169 -9.77 14.61 -2.12
C ASN A 169 -11.22 14.07 -2.09
N LYS A 170 -11.91 14.06 -3.24
CA LYS A 170 -13.26 13.51 -3.35
C LYS A 170 -13.18 12.11 -3.97
N TRP A 171 -13.61 11.11 -3.19
CA TRP A 171 -13.66 9.74 -3.67
C TRP A 171 -14.94 9.50 -4.46
N SER A 172 -14.82 8.83 -5.61
CA SER A 172 -15.94 8.12 -6.23
C SER A 172 -16.00 6.70 -5.66
N LEU A 173 -17.22 6.19 -5.50
CA LEU A 173 -17.48 4.87 -4.97
C LEU A 173 -18.35 4.08 -5.95
N GLU A 174 -18.02 2.81 -6.12
CA GLU A 174 -18.84 1.86 -6.88
C GLU A 174 -18.89 0.51 -6.15
N SER A 175 -19.79 -0.36 -6.60
CA SER A 175 -19.86 -1.74 -6.10
C SER A 175 -19.83 -2.73 -7.26
N PHE A 176 -19.27 -3.91 -7.01
CA PHE A 176 -19.29 -5.03 -7.96
C PHE A 176 -19.32 -6.38 -7.22
N PRO A 177 -19.86 -7.45 -7.83
CA PRO A 177 -20.37 -7.54 -9.20
C PRO A 177 -21.74 -6.89 -9.39
N THR A 178 -22.38 -6.42 -8.32
CA THR A 178 -23.63 -5.68 -8.39
C THR A 178 -23.36 -4.19 -8.25
N SER A 179 -23.66 -3.41 -9.30
CA SER A 179 -23.52 -1.95 -9.25
C SER A 179 -24.54 -1.31 -8.31
N PHE A 180 -24.22 -0.11 -7.84
CA PHE A 180 -25.21 0.74 -7.19
C PHE A 180 -26.31 1.13 -8.17
N TYR A 181 -27.54 1.20 -7.67
CA TYR A 181 -28.68 1.73 -8.43
C TYR A 181 -28.45 3.20 -8.84
N ASN A 182 -27.73 3.97 -8.02
CA ASN A 182 -27.29 5.33 -8.34
C ASN A 182 -25.81 5.32 -8.72
N SER A 183 -25.47 5.81 -9.92
CA SER A 183 -24.10 5.82 -10.44
C SER A 183 -23.20 6.94 -9.88
N THR A 184 -23.65 7.72 -8.89
CA THR A 184 -22.91 8.89 -8.37
C THR A 184 -22.59 8.83 -6.89
N VAL A 185 -22.27 7.64 -6.37
CA VAL A 185 -21.88 7.46 -4.96
C VAL A 185 -20.47 8.00 -4.72
N THR A 186 -20.28 8.68 -3.59
CA THR A 186 -19.01 9.33 -3.20
C THR A 186 -18.77 9.18 -1.71
N ASN A 187 -17.59 9.55 -1.21
CA ASN A 187 -17.30 9.55 0.24
C ASN A 187 -18.28 10.39 1.09
N ASN A 188 -19.02 11.33 0.48
CA ASN A 188 -20.00 12.17 1.19
C ASN A 188 -21.43 11.63 1.15
N SER A 189 -21.69 10.61 0.33
CA SER A 189 -23.02 10.01 0.15
C SER A 189 -23.58 9.46 1.46
N ASP A 190 -24.91 9.46 1.59
CA ASP A 190 -25.62 8.95 2.77
C ASP A 190 -25.80 7.43 2.63
N PRO A 191 -25.20 6.60 3.51
CA PRO A 191 -25.31 5.15 3.45
C PRO A 191 -26.74 4.63 3.44
N SER A 192 -27.67 5.34 4.08
CA SER A 192 -29.08 4.92 4.17
C SER A 192 -29.91 5.23 2.92
N ARG A 193 -29.36 6.03 2.00
CA ARG A 193 -30.10 6.55 0.83
C ARG A 193 -29.44 6.27 -0.50
N ASP A 194 -28.11 6.14 -0.52
CA ASP A 194 -27.34 6.14 -1.76
C ASP A 194 -26.69 4.77 -2.07
N PHE A 195 -26.48 3.90 -1.08
CA PHE A 195 -25.77 2.62 -1.21
C PHE A 195 -26.71 1.45 -1.56
N PHE A 196 -27.79 1.72 -2.30
CA PHE A 196 -28.67 0.66 -2.77
C PHE A 196 -28.09 -0.03 -3.99
N LEU A 197 -28.01 -1.35 -3.96
CA LEU A 197 -27.56 -2.17 -5.08
C LEU A 197 -28.70 -2.38 -6.09
N ASP A 198 -28.33 -2.51 -7.37
CA ASP A 198 -29.27 -2.94 -8.40
C ASP A 198 -29.68 -4.41 -8.17
N SER A 199 -30.87 -4.78 -8.65
CA SER A 199 -31.36 -6.17 -8.64
C SER A 199 -30.71 -7.05 -9.70
N ALA A 200 -30.13 -6.46 -10.75
CA ALA A 200 -29.46 -7.16 -11.84
C ALA A 200 -27.94 -7.24 -11.61
N GLY A 201 -27.53 -7.97 -10.56
CA GLY A 201 -26.13 -8.18 -10.21
C GLY A 201 -25.54 -9.50 -10.73
N GLY A 202 -24.23 -9.52 -10.97
CA GLY A 202 -23.50 -10.79 -11.06
C GLY A 202 -23.33 -11.44 -9.69
N GLN A 203 -22.65 -12.58 -9.64
CA GLN A 203 -22.29 -13.24 -8.38
C GLN A 203 -20.82 -13.61 -8.40
N PHE A 204 -20.13 -13.38 -7.29
CA PHE A 204 -18.79 -13.92 -7.09
C PHE A 204 -18.84 -15.44 -6.95
N SER A 205 -17.78 -16.12 -7.42
CA SER A 205 -17.64 -17.56 -7.24
C SER A 205 -16.98 -17.84 -5.89
N SER A 206 -17.61 -18.66 -5.04
CA SER A 206 -17.01 -19.13 -3.78
C SER A 206 -16.50 -18.02 -2.84
N PHE A 207 -17.14 -16.85 -2.84
CA PHE A 207 -16.72 -15.66 -2.09
C PHE A 207 -17.43 -15.55 -0.74
N GLU A 208 -16.69 -15.11 0.27
CA GLU A 208 -17.21 -14.82 1.62
C GLU A 208 -16.67 -13.49 2.14
N GLY A 209 -17.50 -12.44 2.08
CA GLY A 209 -17.07 -11.09 2.39
C GLY A 209 -16.59 -10.86 3.84
N SER A 210 -16.96 -11.72 4.80
CA SER A 210 -16.55 -11.53 6.21
C SER A 210 -15.07 -11.84 6.44
N ASP A 211 -14.54 -12.85 5.74
CA ASP A 211 -13.24 -13.45 6.03
C ASP A 211 -12.27 -13.44 4.84
N VAL A 212 -12.68 -12.86 3.70
CA VAL A 212 -11.88 -12.83 2.48
C VAL A 212 -10.53 -12.14 2.65
N SER A 213 -9.50 -12.66 1.99
CA SER A 213 -8.27 -11.91 1.69
C SER A 213 -8.39 -11.30 0.29
N LEU A 214 -8.15 -9.99 0.17
CA LEU A 214 -8.24 -9.27 -1.10
C LEU A 214 -6.86 -8.78 -1.53
N SER A 215 -6.65 -8.72 -2.83
CA SER A 215 -5.53 -8.01 -3.43
C SER A 215 -5.97 -7.29 -4.70
N ILE A 216 -5.29 -6.20 -5.02
CA ILE A 216 -5.61 -5.37 -6.18
C ILE A 216 -4.35 -5.00 -6.96
N ALA A 217 -4.46 -5.04 -8.28
CA ALA A 217 -3.45 -4.61 -9.23
C ALA A 217 -4.03 -3.56 -10.17
N THR A 218 -3.13 -2.86 -10.86
CA THR A 218 -3.44 -1.94 -11.95
C THR A 218 -2.53 -2.20 -13.14
N ASN A 219 -2.98 -1.84 -14.34
CA ASN A 219 -2.15 -1.76 -15.54
C ASN A 219 -1.87 -0.29 -15.93
N THR A 220 -1.22 -0.06 -17.07
CA THR A 220 -0.87 1.31 -17.52
C THR A 220 -2.08 2.14 -17.95
N ASP A 221 -3.19 1.49 -18.30
CA ASP A 221 -4.47 2.11 -18.61
C ASP A 221 -5.30 2.43 -17.35
N SER A 222 -4.77 2.14 -16.15
CA SER A 222 -5.50 2.26 -14.88
C SER A 222 -6.73 1.35 -14.77
N GLU A 223 -6.78 0.27 -15.56
CA GLU A 223 -7.73 -0.83 -15.34
C GLU A 223 -7.33 -1.56 -14.07
N LEU A 224 -8.31 -1.81 -13.20
CA LEU A 224 -8.10 -2.52 -11.95
C LEU A 224 -8.29 -4.01 -12.16
N SER A 225 -7.49 -4.82 -11.48
CA SER A 225 -7.69 -6.26 -11.36
C SER A 225 -7.74 -6.63 -9.87
N VAL A 226 -8.84 -7.22 -9.41
CA VAL A 226 -9.05 -7.66 -8.02
C VAL A 226 -8.98 -9.16 -7.95
N PHE A 227 -8.25 -9.68 -6.97
CA PHE A 227 -8.01 -11.09 -6.77
C PHE A 227 -8.36 -11.53 -5.34
N TYR A 228 -8.85 -12.75 -5.21
CA TYR A 228 -9.08 -13.43 -3.94
C TYR A 228 -8.97 -14.95 -4.11
N ILE A 229 -8.70 -15.65 -3.02
CA ILE A 229 -8.85 -17.11 -2.95
C ILE A 229 -10.23 -17.41 -2.33
N GLY A 230 -11.02 -18.25 -2.99
CA GLY A 230 -12.37 -18.59 -2.55
C GLY A 230 -12.42 -19.71 -1.51
N GLN A 231 -13.64 -20.02 -1.06
CA GLN A 231 -13.94 -21.24 -0.26
C GLN A 231 -13.68 -22.54 -1.04
N ASP A 232 -13.43 -22.45 -2.34
CA ASP A 232 -13.04 -23.58 -3.19
C ASP A 232 -11.51 -23.73 -3.30
N ALA A 233 -10.75 -22.97 -2.50
CA ALA A 233 -9.29 -22.88 -2.56
C ALA A 233 -8.74 -22.49 -3.95
N GLN A 234 -9.58 -21.90 -4.82
CA GLN A 234 -9.17 -21.43 -6.13
C GLN A 234 -8.93 -19.92 -6.12
N LEU A 235 -7.94 -19.48 -6.90
CA LEU A 235 -7.76 -18.08 -7.21
C LEU A 235 -8.86 -17.60 -8.17
N HIS A 236 -9.54 -16.53 -7.80
CA HIS A 236 -10.51 -15.82 -8.63
C HIS A 236 -9.98 -14.43 -8.95
N GLY A 237 -10.17 -13.99 -10.19
CA GLY A 237 -9.77 -12.67 -10.65
C GLY A 237 -10.92 -11.95 -11.34
N TYR A 238 -11.01 -10.63 -11.15
CA TYR A 238 -11.96 -9.77 -11.83
C TYR A 238 -11.22 -8.52 -12.32
N SER A 239 -11.35 -8.18 -13.59
CA SER A 239 -10.79 -6.95 -14.15
C SER A 239 -11.89 -5.99 -14.56
N GLY A 240 -11.66 -4.70 -14.41
CA GLY A 240 -12.68 -3.72 -14.74
C GLY A 240 -12.23 -2.28 -14.62
N PHE A 241 -12.97 -1.44 -15.33
CA PHE A 241 -12.90 0.00 -15.20
C PHE A 241 -14.32 0.53 -14.97
N TYR A 242 -14.49 1.24 -13.86
CA TYR A 242 -15.79 1.64 -13.35
C TYR A 242 -16.80 0.48 -13.24
N ASP A 243 -18.08 0.70 -13.56
CA ASP A 243 -19.19 -0.27 -13.55
C ASP A 243 -19.09 -1.38 -14.62
N SER A 244 -17.89 -1.67 -15.16
CA SER A 244 -17.66 -2.65 -16.23
C SER A 244 -16.69 -3.74 -15.81
N TRP A 245 -16.99 -4.42 -14.70
CA TRP A 245 -16.22 -5.55 -14.18
C TRP A 245 -16.52 -6.85 -14.94
N LYS A 246 -15.47 -7.63 -15.19
CA LYS A 246 -15.54 -8.94 -15.84
C LYS A 246 -14.72 -9.93 -15.04
N GLN A 247 -15.28 -11.12 -14.86
CA GLN A 247 -14.52 -12.23 -14.30
C GLN A 247 -13.40 -12.61 -15.28
N GLU A 248 -12.17 -12.66 -14.78
CA GLU A 248 -11.05 -13.24 -15.50
C GLU A 248 -11.29 -14.75 -15.58
N LYS A 249 -11.26 -15.29 -16.81
CA LYS A 249 -11.31 -16.73 -16.98
C LYS A 249 -9.99 -17.29 -16.47
N GLY A 250 -10.05 -17.98 -15.32
CA GLY A 250 -8.90 -18.65 -14.74
C GLY A 250 -8.20 -19.54 -15.79
N PRO A 251 -6.87 -19.42 -15.94
CA PRO A 251 -6.11 -20.33 -16.77
C PRO A 251 -6.16 -21.77 -16.22
N GLU A 252 -5.53 -22.69 -16.93
CA GLU A 252 -5.36 -24.07 -16.46
C GLU A 252 -4.60 -24.14 -15.12
N ALA A 253 -4.83 -25.22 -14.36
CA ALA A 253 -4.27 -25.43 -13.02
C ALA A 253 -2.73 -25.35 -12.95
N LYS A 254 -2.03 -25.54 -14.08
CA LYS A 254 -0.58 -25.37 -14.14
C LYS A 254 -0.14 -23.91 -13.93
N LYS A 255 -1.01 -22.96 -14.27
CA LYS A 255 -0.78 -21.53 -14.14
C LYS A 255 -1.35 -21.00 -12.85
N TRP A 256 -2.56 -21.40 -12.48
CA TRP A 256 -3.18 -21.10 -11.19
C TRP A 256 -3.39 -22.40 -10.43
N PRO A 257 -2.37 -22.89 -9.70
CA PRO A 257 -2.54 -24.06 -8.84
C PRO A 257 -3.57 -23.81 -7.74
N GLU A 258 -4.15 -24.88 -7.23
CA GLU A 258 -5.03 -24.83 -6.07
C GLU A 258 -4.24 -24.37 -4.84
N ALA A 259 -4.81 -23.46 -4.05
CA ALA A 259 -4.20 -22.99 -2.81
C ALA A 259 -4.28 -24.05 -1.71
N ASP A 260 -3.42 -23.95 -0.70
CA ASP A 260 -3.45 -24.85 0.45
C ASP A 260 -4.68 -24.62 1.34
N ASP A 261 -5.11 -23.36 1.45
CA ASP A 261 -6.17 -22.93 2.36
C ASP A 261 -7.37 -22.38 1.59
N GLU A 262 -8.57 -22.75 2.02
CA GLU A 262 -9.80 -22.02 1.67
C GLU A 262 -9.69 -20.59 2.19
N VAL A 263 -10.10 -19.61 1.39
CA VAL A 263 -9.99 -18.19 1.75
C VAL A 263 -8.54 -17.78 2.10
N GLY A 264 -7.58 -18.39 1.40
CA GLY A 264 -6.16 -18.22 1.64
C GLY A 264 -5.65 -16.78 1.46
N GLN A 265 -4.58 -16.45 2.16
CA GLN A 265 -3.89 -15.17 2.00
C GLN A 265 -3.16 -15.12 0.66
N LEU A 266 -3.17 -13.95 0.04
CA LEU A 266 -2.46 -13.67 -1.20
C LEU A 266 -1.83 -12.29 -1.16
N ALA A 267 -0.75 -12.11 -1.92
CA ALA A 267 -0.14 -10.82 -2.17
C ALA A 267 -0.04 -10.60 -3.68
N VAL A 268 -0.30 -9.37 -4.10
CA VAL A 268 -0.19 -8.96 -5.51
C VAL A 268 0.77 -7.80 -5.64
N VAL A 269 1.59 -7.84 -6.69
CA VAL A 269 2.52 -6.77 -7.04
C VAL A 269 2.27 -6.38 -8.48
N SER A 270 1.94 -5.11 -8.72
CA SER A 270 1.84 -4.51 -10.06
C SER A 270 2.59 -3.18 -10.06
N PRO A 271 3.81 -3.11 -10.62
CA PRO A 271 4.61 -1.89 -10.63
C PRO A 271 3.89 -0.75 -11.37
N PRO A 272 3.92 0.49 -10.85
CA PRO A 272 3.35 1.64 -11.54
C PRO A 272 3.93 1.79 -12.95
N GLY A 273 3.07 1.96 -13.95
CA GLY A 273 3.49 2.08 -15.35
C GLY A 273 3.95 0.77 -16.00
N SER A 274 3.65 -0.39 -15.39
CA SER A 274 3.85 -1.71 -15.97
C SER A 274 2.53 -2.37 -16.37
N GLU A 275 2.59 -3.22 -17.39
CA GLU A 275 1.53 -4.18 -17.74
C GLU A 275 1.72 -5.54 -17.02
N GLU A 276 2.87 -5.72 -16.36
CA GLU A 276 3.22 -6.95 -15.66
C GLU A 276 2.68 -6.95 -14.24
N MET A 277 2.32 -8.14 -13.77
CA MET A 277 1.95 -8.35 -12.38
C MET A 277 2.32 -9.74 -11.87
N TRP A 278 2.50 -9.82 -10.55
CA TRP A 278 2.80 -11.04 -9.82
C TRP A 278 1.74 -11.30 -8.75
N ILE A 279 1.41 -12.56 -8.54
CA ILE A 279 0.55 -13.01 -7.43
C ILE A 279 1.31 -14.09 -6.66
N TYR A 280 1.27 -14.00 -5.33
CA TYR A 280 1.90 -14.93 -4.41
C TYR A 280 0.85 -15.50 -3.44
N TYR A 281 0.86 -16.81 -3.25
CA TYR A 281 0.09 -17.51 -2.21
C TYR A 281 0.74 -18.87 -1.93
N THR A 282 0.20 -19.64 -0.99
CA THR A 282 0.70 -20.97 -0.61
C THR A 282 -0.03 -22.09 -1.35
N SER A 283 0.73 -23.00 -1.94
CA SER A 283 0.24 -24.19 -2.62
C SER A 283 1.24 -25.32 -2.43
N GLN A 284 0.75 -26.49 -2.00
CA GLN A 284 1.52 -27.67 -1.64
C GLN A 284 2.59 -27.40 -0.57
N GLY A 285 2.26 -26.52 0.39
CA GLY A 285 3.12 -26.15 1.52
C GLY A 285 4.23 -25.16 1.18
N GLU A 286 4.28 -24.66 -0.06
CA GLU A 286 5.31 -23.74 -0.55
C GLU A 286 4.66 -22.46 -1.09
N VAL A 287 5.40 -21.34 -1.05
CA VAL A 287 4.96 -20.13 -1.76
C VAL A 287 5.10 -20.36 -3.26
N VAL A 288 4.05 -20.07 -4.00
CA VAL A 288 4.05 -20.08 -5.47
C VAL A 288 3.98 -18.65 -6.00
N GLU A 289 4.73 -18.38 -7.07
CA GLU A 289 4.67 -17.14 -7.84
C GLU A 289 3.92 -17.41 -9.15
N LEU A 290 2.88 -16.62 -9.36
CA LEU A 290 2.19 -16.49 -10.63
C LEU A 290 2.65 -15.19 -11.27
N HIS A 291 2.84 -15.21 -12.59
CA HIS A 291 3.29 -14.05 -13.34
C HIS A 291 2.45 -13.87 -14.61
N ARG A 292 1.85 -12.69 -14.76
CA ARG A 292 1.22 -12.22 -16.00
C ARG A 292 2.19 -11.24 -16.66
N ASP A 293 2.65 -11.59 -17.85
CA ASP A 293 3.57 -10.73 -18.60
C ASP A 293 2.85 -9.52 -19.20
N GLY A 294 3.61 -8.57 -19.76
CA GLY A 294 3.06 -7.34 -20.34
C GLY A 294 2.20 -7.54 -21.59
N GLY A 295 2.09 -8.78 -22.10
CA GLY A 295 1.13 -9.15 -23.13
C GLY A 295 -0.18 -9.70 -22.57
N GLY A 296 -0.36 -9.71 -21.25
CA GLY A 296 -1.51 -10.30 -20.57
C GLY A 296 -1.45 -11.83 -20.49
N ILE A 297 -0.29 -12.45 -20.77
CA ILE A 297 -0.17 -13.91 -20.80
C ILE A 297 0.35 -14.43 -19.45
N TRP A 298 -0.47 -15.25 -18.79
CA TRP A 298 -0.06 -16.02 -17.62
C TRP A 298 0.99 -17.07 -17.98
N LYS A 299 2.13 -17.04 -17.28
CA LYS A 299 3.15 -18.09 -17.30
C LYS A 299 2.75 -19.22 -16.34
N ASP A 300 3.43 -20.36 -16.49
CA ASP A 300 3.31 -21.45 -15.52
C ASP A 300 3.73 -20.96 -14.14
N ALA A 301 3.02 -21.40 -13.10
CA ALA A 301 3.38 -21.10 -11.73
C ALA A 301 4.76 -21.70 -11.43
N LYS A 302 5.55 -20.97 -10.63
CA LYS A 302 6.86 -21.42 -10.19
C LYS A 302 7.00 -21.21 -8.69
N MET A 303 7.78 -22.04 -8.04
CA MET A 303 8.24 -21.75 -6.69
C MET A 303 9.34 -20.68 -6.78
N PRO A 304 9.24 -19.55 -6.06
CA PRO A 304 10.35 -18.61 -5.96
C PRO A 304 11.57 -19.36 -5.45
N SER A 305 12.70 -19.23 -6.16
CA SER A 305 13.95 -19.76 -5.64
C SER A 305 14.27 -18.98 -4.35
N LEU A 306 14.11 -19.62 -3.19
CA LEU A 306 14.74 -19.21 -1.94
C LEU A 306 16.25 -19.37 -2.12
N THR A 307 16.84 -18.45 -2.88
CA THR A 307 18.29 -18.28 -2.89
C THR A 307 18.60 -17.62 -1.56
N THR A 308 18.60 -18.42 -0.48
CA THR A 308 19.30 -18.05 0.74
C THR A 308 20.70 -17.72 0.26
N ALA A 309 21.09 -16.44 0.28
CA ALA A 309 22.45 -16.07 -0.03
C ALA A 309 23.34 -16.87 0.92
N THR A 310 23.96 -17.93 0.41
CA THR A 310 24.92 -18.73 1.16
C THR A 310 25.93 -17.76 1.72
N ASN A 311 26.03 -17.72 3.05
CA ASN A 311 27.01 -16.91 3.78
C ASN A 311 28.33 -16.92 3.02
N VAL A 312 28.64 -15.82 2.33
CA VAL A 312 29.96 -15.67 1.71
C VAL A 312 30.89 -15.47 2.89
N ASN A 313 31.52 -16.56 3.32
CA ASN A 313 32.52 -16.55 4.37
C ASN A 313 33.62 -15.55 3.95
N PRO A 314 33.80 -14.41 4.63
CA PRO A 314 34.79 -13.42 4.24
C PRO A 314 36.14 -13.91 4.73
N GLY A 315 36.72 -14.87 4.02
CA GLY A 315 37.83 -15.64 4.58
C GLY A 315 38.52 -16.59 3.61
N SER A 316 38.75 -16.20 2.36
CA SER A 316 39.82 -16.83 1.58
C SER A 316 40.50 -15.82 0.66
N ASN A 317 41.40 -15.03 1.26
CA ASN A 317 42.53 -14.50 0.51
C ASN A 317 43.39 -15.67 0.02
N SER A 318 43.27 -16.08 -1.23
CA SER A 318 44.36 -16.78 -1.91
C SER A 318 44.82 -15.95 -3.11
N ARG A 319 45.92 -15.24 -2.88
CA ARG A 319 46.78 -14.67 -3.91
C ARG A 319 47.31 -15.80 -4.80
N GLY A 320 47.25 -15.57 -6.11
CA GLY A 320 48.23 -15.98 -7.12
C GLY A 320 48.59 -17.45 -7.24
N SER A 321 48.36 -18.02 -8.42
CA SER A 321 49.46 -18.34 -9.36
C SER A 321 48.88 -18.94 -10.64
N ASP A 322 49.23 -18.33 -11.76
CA ASP A 322 49.28 -18.99 -13.06
C ASP A 322 50.22 -20.21 -12.97
N ASP A 323 49.77 -21.38 -13.41
CA ASP A 323 50.67 -22.32 -14.08
C ASP A 323 49.91 -23.25 -15.02
N SER A 324 50.55 -23.47 -16.17
CA SER A 324 50.11 -24.24 -17.32
C SER A 324 50.67 -25.67 -17.29
N SER A 325 49.90 -26.65 -17.74
CA SER A 325 50.31 -27.88 -18.46
C SER A 325 49.13 -28.85 -18.45
N GLY A 326 48.55 -29.23 -19.60
CA GLY A 326 48.98 -30.37 -20.45
C GLY A 326 48.25 -31.65 -19.98
N THR A 327 47.74 -32.60 -20.77
CA THR A 327 47.70 -32.90 -22.20
C THR A 327 46.75 -34.13 -22.35
N ASP A 328 46.02 -34.23 -23.48
CA ASP A 328 45.43 -35.42 -24.16
C ASP A 328 44.45 -36.40 -23.46
N SER A 329 43.24 -36.56 -24.01
CA SER A 329 42.96 -37.57 -25.07
C SER A 329 41.48 -37.63 -25.50
N SER A 330 41.27 -37.33 -26.80
CA SER A 330 40.38 -37.96 -27.81
C SER A 330 39.06 -38.68 -27.46
N SER A 331 37.95 -38.24 -28.08
CA SER A 331 37.30 -38.91 -29.24
C SER A 331 36.05 -38.11 -29.70
N ILE A 332 36.13 -37.39 -30.83
CA ILE A 332 35.62 -37.73 -32.18
C ILE A 332 34.08 -37.73 -32.32
N GLY A 333 33.61 -36.80 -33.15
CA GLY A 333 32.26 -36.69 -33.68
C GLY A 333 31.99 -35.36 -34.40
N GLU A 334 32.80 -35.03 -35.43
CA GLU A 334 32.43 -34.08 -36.52
C GLU A 334 31.18 -34.63 -37.24
N GLU A 335 30.26 -33.84 -37.81
CA GLU A 335 30.36 -32.85 -38.92
C GLU A 335 29.01 -32.09 -38.99
N THR A 336 28.77 -30.96 -39.66
CA THR A 336 29.55 -29.87 -40.28
C THR A 336 28.50 -28.83 -40.72
N GLU A 337 28.81 -27.58 -40.40
CA GLU A 337 28.49 -26.29 -41.04
C GLU A 337 27.31 -26.12 -42.02
N SER A 338 26.57 -25.02 -41.80
CA SER A 338 26.58 -23.93 -42.78
C SER A 338 26.40 -22.58 -42.10
N ALA A 339 27.40 -21.73 -42.28
CA ALA A 339 27.42 -20.32 -41.92
C ALA A 339 26.50 -19.51 -42.84
N THR A 340 25.88 -18.45 -42.30
CA THR A 340 25.68 -17.19 -43.02
C THR A 340 25.67 -16.05 -42.01
N ASP A 341 26.73 -15.25 -42.07
CA ASP A 341 26.85 -13.95 -41.43
C ASP A 341 25.74 -12.99 -41.87
N SER A 342 25.17 -12.24 -40.93
CA SER A 342 24.96 -10.79 -41.15
C SER A 342 24.57 -10.04 -39.87
N SER A 343 25.38 -9.01 -39.61
CA SER A 343 25.07 -7.75 -38.92
C SER A 343 24.67 -7.79 -37.44
N SER A 344 25.69 -7.57 -36.63
CA SER A 344 25.66 -6.79 -35.40
C SER A 344 24.75 -5.56 -35.49
N ALA A 345 23.78 -5.48 -34.57
CA ALA A 345 23.24 -4.21 -34.09
C ALA A 345 23.08 -4.31 -32.58
N GLU A 346 23.81 -3.42 -31.92
CA GLU A 346 24.00 -3.25 -30.50
C GLU A 346 22.68 -3.25 -29.71
N SER A 347 22.55 -4.21 -28.80
CA SER A 347 21.60 -4.16 -27.70
C SER A 347 22.05 -3.07 -26.72
N LEU A 348 21.53 -1.86 -26.90
CA LEU A 348 21.68 -0.77 -25.95
C LEU A 348 20.91 -1.10 -24.67
N ALA A 349 21.64 -1.07 -23.55
CA ALA A 349 21.13 -1.22 -22.21
C ALA A 349 19.99 -0.23 -21.93
N THR A 350 19.00 -0.68 -21.17
CA THR A 350 17.82 0.03 -20.68
C THR A 350 18.14 1.21 -19.74
N GLY A 351 19.37 1.75 -19.77
CA GLY A 351 19.85 2.90 -19.01
C GLY A 351 19.82 4.23 -19.77
N ALA A 352 19.20 4.31 -20.96
CA ALA A 352 19.23 5.50 -21.83
C ALA A 352 17.87 6.18 -22.06
N LYS A 353 16.94 6.13 -21.09
CA LYS A 353 15.67 6.89 -21.14
C LYS A 353 15.32 7.66 -19.86
N ALA A 354 16.31 8.01 -19.05
CA ALA A 354 16.20 9.02 -17.99
C ALA A 354 17.18 10.16 -18.30
N GLY A 355 16.81 11.06 -19.21
CA GLY A 355 17.76 12.06 -19.71
C GLY A 355 17.20 13.33 -20.37
N VAL A 356 15.89 13.53 -20.43
CA VAL A 356 15.31 14.81 -20.89
C VAL A 356 14.09 15.15 -20.03
N GLY A 357 14.33 15.74 -18.86
CA GLY A 357 13.26 16.14 -17.95
C GLY A 357 13.64 17.10 -16.81
N ILE A 358 14.92 17.47 -16.64
CA ILE A 358 15.37 18.31 -15.50
C ILE A 358 15.81 19.72 -15.94
N GLY A 359 15.71 20.06 -17.23
CA GLY A 359 16.13 21.37 -17.75
C GLY A 359 15.12 22.51 -17.56
N VAL A 360 13.83 22.22 -17.31
CA VAL A 360 12.77 23.26 -17.29
C VAL A 360 12.40 23.70 -15.86
N GLY A 361 12.54 22.82 -14.86
CA GLY A 361 12.18 23.13 -13.47
C GLY A 361 13.07 24.20 -12.82
N VAL A 362 14.38 24.12 -13.04
CA VAL A 362 15.34 25.09 -12.47
C VAL A 362 15.18 26.48 -13.12
N GLY A 363 14.86 26.54 -14.41
CA GLY A 363 14.63 27.79 -15.12
C GLY A 363 13.41 28.57 -14.58
N VAL A 364 12.31 27.87 -14.29
CA VAL A 364 11.10 28.50 -13.75
C VAL A 364 11.30 28.99 -12.32
N LEU A 365 11.99 28.22 -11.47
CA LEU A 365 12.30 28.62 -10.08
C LEU A 365 13.18 29.88 -10.01
N VAL A 366 14.17 30.00 -10.91
CA VAL A 366 15.02 31.21 -10.99
C VAL A 366 14.23 32.42 -11.49
N LEU A 367 13.32 32.23 -12.46
CA LEU A 367 12.49 33.34 -12.98
C LEU A 367 11.44 33.81 -11.97
N VAL A 368 10.81 32.91 -11.22
CA VAL A 368 9.83 33.25 -10.18
C VAL A 368 10.49 33.99 -9.01
N THR A 369 11.66 33.53 -8.56
CA THR A 369 12.41 34.19 -7.47
C THR A 369 12.94 35.56 -7.90
N ALA A 370 13.43 35.70 -9.14
CA ALA A 370 13.84 36.99 -9.70
C ALA A 370 12.67 37.98 -9.83
N ALA A 371 11.51 37.52 -10.30
CA ALA A 371 10.31 38.35 -10.42
C ALA A 371 9.80 38.82 -9.05
N TRP A 372 9.76 37.93 -8.06
CA TRP A 372 9.35 38.28 -6.70
C TRP A 372 10.29 39.30 -6.05
N PHE A 373 11.61 39.14 -6.22
CA PHE A 373 12.60 40.07 -5.66
C PHE A 373 12.52 41.47 -6.28
N LEU A 374 12.26 41.57 -7.60
CA LEU A 374 12.07 42.85 -8.28
C LEU A 374 10.77 43.56 -7.87
N LEU A 375 9.67 42.81 -7.67
CA LEU A 375 8.40 43.36 -7.17
C LEU A 375 8.52 43.85 -5.72
N ARG A 376 9.27 43.14 -4.87
CA ARG A 376 9.56 43.56 -3.49
C ARG A 376 10.38 44.85 -3.44
N LYS A 377 11.35 45.00 -4.35
CA LYS A 377 12.19 46.22 -4.44
C LYS A 377 11.42 47.44 -4.96
N ARG A 378 10.38 47.25 -5.80
CA ARG A 378 9.51 48.36 -6.26
C ARG A 378 8.55 48.84 -5.17
N ARG A 379 8.03 47.94 -4.31
CA ARG A 379 7.12 48.31 -3.22
C ARG A 379 7.76 49.12 -2.09
N GLN A 380 9.09 49.06 -1.94
CA GLN A 380 9.83 49.86 -0.96
C GLN A 380 10.11 51.30 -1.39
N LYS A 381 9.70 51.71 -2.62
CA LYS A 381 9.84 53.09 -3.11
C LYS A 381 8.51 53.85 -3.20
N THR A 382 7.43 53.33 -2.63
CA THR A 382 6.09 53.98 -2.65
C THR A 382 5.44 54.03 -1.26
N ALA A 383 6.26 54.21 -0.22
CA ALA A 383 5.82 54.43 1.16
C ALA A 383 6.42 55.71 1.78
N ASN A 384 6.74 56.69 0.94
CA ASN A 384 7.11 58.05 1.34
C ASN A 384 6.31 59.03 0.47
N GLU A 385 4.99 59.04 0.61
CA GLU A 385 4.17 60.23 0.40
C GLU A 385 2.75 59.97 0.92
N VAL A 386 2.15 61.03 1.50
CA VAL A 386 0.80 61.13 2.10
C VAL A 386 0.71 60.72 3.57
N HIS A 387 1.15 61.65 4.41
CA HIS A 387 0.69 61.84 5.78
C HIS A 387 0.01 63.23 5.81
N GLN A 388 -1.32 63.32 5.78
CA GLN A 388 -2.05 64.42 6.44
C GLN A 388 -3.58 64.20 6.49
N SER A 389 -4.10 64.38 7.72
CA SER A 389 -5.44 64.91 8.06
C SER A 389 -6.64 63.95 7.98
N GLN A 390 -7.13 63.45 9.13
CA GLN A 390 -8.15 64.16 9.92
C GLN A 390 -8.52 63.39 11.22
N GLU A 391 -8.76 64.22 12.22
CA GLU A 391 -9.13 64.04 13.62
C GLU A 391 -10.57 63.52 13.86
N LEU A 392 -10.75 63.01 15.10
CA LEU A 392 -11.88 63.23 16.04
C LEU A 392 -13.08 62.26 16.12
N GLN A 393 -13.36 61.91 17.39
CA GLN A 393 -14.61 61.47 18.04
C GLN A 393 -15.01 59.98 17.90
N ASP A 394 -15.60 59.32 18.89
CA ASP A 394 -15.89 59.56 20.32
C ASP A 394 -16.46 58.23 20.88
N SER A 395 -16.35 58.09 22.20
CA SER A 395 -17.03 57.25 23.20
C SER A 395 -17.99 56.08 22.81
N GLY A 396 -17.90 54.99 23.60
CA GLY A 396 -18.98 54.00 23.68
C GLY A 396 -18.67 52.73 24.49
N LYS A 397 -18.86 52.78 25.81
CA LYS A 397 -18.96 51.63 26.74
C LYS A 397 -20.26 50.85 26.52
N PHE A 398 -20.22 49.51 26.63
CA PHE A 398 -21.29 48.66 27.20
C PHE A 398 -20.69 47.27 27.52
N GLU A 399 -20.37 46.99 28.79
CA GLU A 399 -21.16 46.24 29.78
C GLU A 399 -21.51 44.78 29.42
N LEU A 400 -20.90 43.90 30.23
CA LEU A 400 -21.18 42.49 30.45
C LEU A 400 -22.60 42.32 31.03
N SER A 401 -23.35 41.29 30.60
CA SER A 401 -24.39 40.71 31.44
C SER A 401 -24.40 39.18 31.36
N ASP A 402 -24.22 38.59 32.52
CA ASP A 402 -24.58 37.21 32.89
C ASP A 402 -26.08 36.98 32.72
N THR A 403 -26.47 35.87 32.12
CA THR A 403 -27.50 34.95 32.66
C THR A 403 -27.75 33.77 31.71
N ALA A 404 -27.35 32.57 32.12
CA ALA A 404 -28.11 31.34 31.91
C ALA A 404 -27.53 30.23 32.79
N LYS A 405 -28.03 30.16 34.03
CA LYS A 405 -28.01 28.94 34.85
C LYS A 405 -28.88 27.89 34.14
N PHE A 406 -28.32 26.71 33.88
CA PHE A 406 -29.12 25.52 33.59
C PHE A 406 -28.94 24.55 34.75
N GLU A 407 -30.05 24.24 35.41
CA GLU A 407 -30.09 23.32 36.54
C GLU A 407 -29.99 21.86 36.06
N LEU A 408 -29.18 21.09 36.80
CA LEU A 408 -29.11 19.63 36.70
C LEU A 408 -30.42 19.03 37.23
N SER A 409 -31.01 18.12 36.46
CA SER A 409 -32.07 17.22 36.95
C SER A 409 -31.48 15.85 37.21
N ASP A 410 -31.47 15.48 38.49
CA ASP A 410 -31.28 14.13 39.02
C ASP A 410 -32.45 13.22 38.59
N THR A 411 -32.20 12.11 37.89
CA THR A 411 -32.79 10.77 38.13
C THR A 411 -32.46 9.79 37.00
N ALA A 412 -31.61 8.81 37.28
CA ALA A 412 -31.85 7.37 37.04
C ALA A 412 -30.57 6.58 37.34
N LYS A 413 -30.51 6.01 38.54
CA LYS A 413 -29.57 4.92 38.87
C LYS A 413 -29.99 3.70 38.07
N PHE A 414 -29.10 3.16 37.25
CA PHE A 414 -29.23 1.82 36.68
C PHE A 414 -28.31 0.91 37.49
N GLU A 415 -28.90 -0.04 38.22
CA GLU A 415 -28.17 -1.08 38.94
C GLU A 415 -27.67 -2.12 37.94
N LEU A 416 -26.38 -2.45 38.04
CA LEU A 416 -25.75 -3.57 37.34
C LEU A 416 -26.16 -4.88 38.05
N PRO A 417 -26.59 -5.93 37.35
CA PRO A 417 -26.62 -7.26 37.93
C PRO A 417 -25.21 -7.83 38.00
N ASP A 418 -24.74 -8.07 39.22
CA ASP A 418 -23.59 -8.92 39.51
C ASP A 418 -23.86 -10.37 39.09
N THR A 419 -22.77 -11.05 38.71
CA THR A 419 -22.59 -12.50 38.49
C THR A 419 -22.80 -13.06 37.07
N VAL A 420 -21.76 -12.98 36.25
CA VAL A 420 -21.36 -14.09 35.37
C VAL A 420 -19.88 -14.36 35.58
N LYS A 421 -19.58 -15.47 36.26
CA LYS A 421 -18.23 -16.04 36.35
C LYS A 421 -17.95 -16.78 35.06
N TYR A 422 -16.91 -16.38 34.32
CA TYR A 422 -16.34 -17.18 33.25
C TYR A 422 -15.24 -18.06 33.85
N GLU A 423 -15.42 -19.39 33.79
CA GLU A 423 -14.36 -20.35 34.08
C GLU A 423 -13.51 -20.54 32.82
N LEU A 424 -12.18 -20.37 32.97
CA LEU A 424 -11.19 -20.66 31.94
C LEU A 424 -11.03 -22.18 31.78
N PRO A 425 -10.99 -22.72 30.55
CA PRO A 425 -10.63 -24.12 30.34
C PRO A 425 -9.19 -24.37 30.81
N GLY A 426 -9.07 -25.22 31.82
CA GLY A 426 -7.84 -25.60 32.47
C GLY A 426 -6.92 -26.44 31.59
N ASP A 427 -5.65 -26.04 31.69
CA ASP A 427 -4.42 -26.78 31.44
C ASP A 427 -4.53 -28.28 31.79
N THR A 428 -4.37 -29.17 30.79
CA THR A 428 -4.09 -30.59 31.02
C THR A 428 -2.66 -30.90 30.63
N SER A 429 -1.78 -30.84 31.61
CA SER A 429 -0.46 -31.45 31.59
C SER A 429 -0.55 -32.93 31.96
N TYR A 430 0.20 -33.74 31.20
CA TYR A 430 0.92 -34.96 31.59
C TYR A 430 0.27 -35.92 32.60
N ARG A 431 -0.02 -37.15 32.13
CA ARG A 431 0.24 -38.35 32.93
C ARG A 431 0.67 -39.53 32.08
N THR A 432 1.84 -40.04 32.45
CA THR A 432 2.48 -41.29 32.06
C THR A 432 1.71 -42.51 32.57
N SER A 433 1.58 -43.51 31.70
CA SER A 433 1.87 -44.94 31.97
C SER A 433 1.88 -45.69 30.65
#